data_AF-A0A4V6RH32-F1
#
_entry.id   AF-A0A4V6RH32-F1
#
_cell.length_a   1.000
_cell.length_b   1.000
_cell.length_c   1.000
_cell.angle_alpha   90.00
_cell.angle_beta   90.00
_cell.angle_gamma   90.00
#
_symmetry.space_group_name_H-M   'P 1'
#
loop_
_entity.id
_entity.type
_entity.pdbx_description
1 polymer ?
#
loop_
_entity_poly.entity_id
_entity_poly.type
_entity_poly.pdbx_seq_one_letter_code
_entity_poly.pdbx_strand_id
1 'polypeptide(L)'
;MKLIVWIKDSIAFSGTRSTRRVMVLMNLTASMEFAKMDAVKRAYTRGTTTTSSEQLPPDGSILGRVLATQLLSRVDICFVVPHYERVCECLIANGLTWDDFVGLADSDRTHLLGDSPELVESFDIVEKYLISLVARDCSIMICLRRALPGCPDWVPTVGNTCACVPRMIMNAVIIDLDPKPLKKIRGRLSVEESIVHQTLAQHPWLLGSD
;
A
#
# COMPACT_ATOMS: atom_id res chain seq x y z
N MET A 1 -15.90 -8.62 12.27
CA MET A 1 -14.71 -8.82 13.11
C MET A 1 -13.66 -7.82 12.65
N LYS A 2 -13.06 -7.04 13.56
CA LYS A 2 -12.08 -5.98 13.19
C LYS A 2 -10.72 -6.64 12.93
N LEU A 3 -10.09 -6.35 11.80
CA LEU A 3 -8.69 -6.71 11.56
C LEU A 3 -7.81 -5.89 12.53
N ILE A 4 -7.66 -6.39 13.76
CA ILE A 4 -6.71 -5.87 14.75
C ILE A 4 -5.47 -6.74 14.61
N VAL A 5 -4.49 -6.25 13.86
CA VAL A 5 -3.15 -6.83 13.84
C VAL A 5 -2.44 -6.39 15.12
N TRP A 6 -2.26 -7.32 16.07
CA TRP A 6 -1.54 -7.12 17.33
C TRP A 6 -0.04 -7.06 17.09
N ILE A 7 0.61 -5.97 17.50
CA ILE A 7 2.07 -5.83 17.42
C ILE A 7 2.58 -5.12 18.68
N LYS A 8 3.55 -5.74 19.34
CA LYS A 8 4.12 -5.36 20.63
C LYS A 8 5.49 -4.71 20.40
N ASP A 9 5.65 -3.47 20.83
CA ASP A 9 6.81 -3.02 21.62
C ASP A 9 6.52 -1.67 22.29
N SER A 10 7.03 -1.55 23.51
CA SER A 10 6.54 -0.68 24.56
C SER A 10 7.01 0.78 24.44
N ILE A 11 6.08 1.73 24.37
CA ILE A 11 6.24 3.05 25.01
C ILE A 11 4.97 3.30 25.81
N ALA A 12 5.05 3.12 27.13
CA ALA A 12 3.96 3.43 28.04
C ALA A 12 3.70 4.95 28.04
N PHE A 13 2.50 5.36 27.63
CA PHE A 13 2.00 6.70 27.89
C PHE A 13 0.75 6.56 28.77
N SER A 14 0.90 6.86 30.06
CA SER A 14 -0.20 6.87 31.02
C SER A 14 -1.06 8.11 30.80
N GLY A 15 -2.30 7.93 30.36
CA GLY A 15 -3.28 9.01 30.22
C GLY A 15 -4.67 8.46 29.99
N THR A 16 -5.56 8.72 30.93
CA THR A 16 -6.88 8.10 31.12
C THR A 16 -7.93 8.45 30.04
N ARG A 17 -8.63 7.39 29.61
CA ARG A 17 -10.02 7.28 29.10
C ARG A 17 -10.47 8.08 27.85
N SER A 18 -11.00 7.28 26.92
CA SER A 18 -12.10 7.59 25.98
C SER A 18 -11.75 8.13 24.60
N THR A 19 -11.41 7.23 23.66
CA THR A 19 -12.14 7.02 22.38
C THR A 19 -11.43 5.94 21.56
N ARG A 20 -12.22 5.06 20.96
CA ARG A 20 -11.76 3.98 20.06
C ARG A 20 -11.05 4.57 18.85
N ARG A 21 -9.73 4.42 18.75
CA ARG A 21 -8.96 4.54 17.51
C ARG A 21 -8.03 3.33 17.41
N VAL A 22 -8.23 2.52 16.39
CA VAL A 22 -7.38 1.37 16.09
C VAL A 22 -6.07 1.96 15.56
N MET A 23 -5.07 2.00 16.44
CA MET A 23 -3.70 2.34 16.10
C MET A 23 -3.06 1.06 15.55
N VAL A 24 -2.95 0.94 14.21
CA VAL A 24 -2.21 -0.16 13.59
C VAL A 24 -0.74 0.22 13.58
N LEU A 25 -0.02 -0.22 14.60
CA LEU A 25 1.44 -0.21 14.62
C LEU A 25 1.90 -1.36 13.72
N MET A 26 2.48 -1.08 12.55
CA MET A 26 3.03 -2.12 11.66
C MET A 26 4.49 -2.41 12.03
N ASN A 27 4.77 -3.63 12.50
CA ASN A 27 6.08 -4.25 12.65
C ASN A 27 5.94 -5.66 12.05
N LEU A 28 6.53 -5.87 10.88
CA LEU A 28 6.65 -7.19 10.27
C LEU A 28 8.14 -7.50 10.19
N THR A 29 8.56 -8.47 11.00
CA THR A 29 9.82 -9.19 10.86
C THR A 29 9.83 -9.92 9.52
N ALA A 30 10.32 -9.25 8.48
CA ALA A 30 10.60 -9.86 7.19
C ALA A 30 12.03 -10.43 7.22
N SER A 31 12.21 -11.67 7.71
CA SER A 31 13.50 -12.39 7.56
C SER A 31 13.45 -13.53 6.54
N MET A 32 12.33 -13.74 5.83
CA MET A 32 12.24 -14.77 4.78
C MET A 32 11.81 -14.29 3.39
N GLU A 33 11.42 -13.02 3.22
CA GLU A 33 11.01 -12.48 1.91
C GLU A 33 12.07 -11.61 1.20
N PHE A 34 13.18 -11.29 1.85
CA PHE A 34 14.27 -10.52 1.23
C PHE A 34 14.88 -11.23 -0.01
N ALA A 35 14.87 -12.56 -0.04
CA ALA A 35 15.42 -13.32 -1.17
C ALA A 35 14.60 -13.16 -2.48
N LYS A 36 13.29 -12.85 -2.40
CA LYS A 36 12.45 -12.59 -3.58
C LYS A 36 12.57 -11.13 -4.06
N MET A 37 12.83 -10.18 -3.16
CA MET A 37 13.11 -8.77 -3.51
C MET A 37 14.44 -8.59 -4.25
N ASP A 38 15.44 -9.44 -4.03
CA ASP A 38 16.71 -9.40 -4.77
C ASP A 38 16.58 -9.84 -6.25
N ALA A 39 15.55 -10.63 -6.59
CA ALA A 39 15.23 -10.95 -7.98
C ALA A 39 14.63 -9.73 -8.71
N VAL A 40 13.84 -8.93 -7.99
CA VAL A 40 13.24 -7.68 -8.51
C VAL A 40 14.31 -6.59 -8.69
N LYS A 41 15.28 -6.48 -7.77
CA LYS A 41 16.45 -5.57 -7.92
C LYS A 41 17.29 -5.90 -9.16
N ARG A 42 17.48 -7.18 -9.49
CA ARG A 42 18.30 -7.64 -10.64
C ARG A 42 17.66 -7.43 -12.01
N ALA A 43 16.33 -7.36 -12.10
CA ALA A 43 15.65 -7.08 -13.35
C ALA A 43 15.77 -5.59 -13.77
N TYR A 44 15.89 -4.68 -12.80
CA TYR A 44 16.02 -3.23 -13.05
C TYR A 44 17.45 -2.82 -13.46
N THR A 45 18.49 -3.56 -13.05
CA THR A 45 19.90 -3.14 -13.27
C THR A 45 20.43 -3.40 -14.69
N ARG A 46 19.68 -4.08 -15.57
CA ARG A 46 20.24 -4.62 -16.83
C ARG A 46 19.92 -3.82 -18.09
N GLY A 47 19.34 -2.62 -17.97
CA GLY A 47 19.15 -1.77 -19.14
C GLY A 47 18.82 -0.34 -18.78
N THR A 48 19.85 0.50 -18.62
CA THR A 48 19.91 1.89 -19.11
C THR A 48 21.16 2.57 -18.51
N THR A 49 22.22 2.69 -19.32
CA THR A 49 23.25 3.70 -19.12
C THR A 49 22.72 5.04 -19.62
N THR A 50 22.12 5.86 -18.76
CA THR A 50 22.11 7.33 -18.92
C THR A 50 21.67 8.03 -17.63
N THR A 51 22.35 9.14 -17.36
CA THR A 51 22.38 9.95 -16.15
C THR A 51 21.07 10.69 -15.84
N SER A 52 20.26 10.14 -14.93
CA SER A 52 19.54 10.91 -13.91
C SER A 52 19.34 9.94 -12.74
N SER A 53 19.89 10.26 -11.57
CA SER A 53 19.76 9.39 -10.41
C SER A 53 18.32 9.45 -9.92
N GLU A 54 17.47 8.59 -10.46
CA GLU A 54 16.12 8.32 -9.98
C GLU A 54 16.27 7.69 -8.58
N GLN A 55 16.47 8.54 -7.57
CA GLN A 55 16.67 8.12 -6.20
C GLN A 55 15.33 7.60 -5.68
N LEU A 56 15.17 6.28 -5.77
CA LEU A 56 14.11 5.58 -5.05
C LEU A 56 14.17 5.98 -3.55
N PRO A 57 13.02 6.04 -2.86
CA PRO A 57 13.00 6.32 -1.43
C PRO A 57 13.95 5.35 -0.70
N PRO A 58 14.67 5.81 0.34
CA PRO A 58 15.59 4.95 1.07
C PRO A 58 14.94 3.65 1.52
N ASP A 59 15.67 2.54 1.40
CA ASP A 59 15.21 1.21 1.81
C ASP A 59 14.71 1.25 3.28
N GLY A 60 13.48 0.79 3.51
CA GLY A 60 12.84 0.80 4.83
C GLY A 60 12.18 2.12 5.25
N SER A 61 12.29 3.19 4.45
CA SER A 61 11.59 4.46 4.72
C SER A 61 10.06 4.29 4.66
N ILE A 62 9.32 5.19 5.31
CA ILE A 62 7.85 5.21 5.24
C ILE A 62 7.35 5.34 3.80
N LEU A 63 7.99 6.21 3.00
CA LEU A 63 7.66 6.39 1.59
C LEU A 63 8.01 5.16 0.76
N GLY A 64 9.16 4.53 1.00
CA GLY A 64 9.55 3.29 0.31
C GLY A 64 8.54 2.16 0.56
N ARG A 65 8.04 2.04 1.81
CA ARG A 65 7.02 1.04 2.16
C ARG A 65 5.66 1.34 1.51
N VAL A 66 5.23 2.60 1.52
CA VAL A 66 3.99 3.02 0.83
C VAL A 66 4.09 2.72 -0.67
N LEU A 67 5.19 3.12 -1.31
CA LEU A 67 5.44 2.85 -2.72
C LEU A 67 5.46 1.35 -3.04
N ALA A 68 6.15 0.54 -2.23
CA ALA A 68 6.15 -0.92 -2.39
C ALA A 68 4.73 -1.51 -2.34
N THR A 69 3.88 -0.97 -1.47
CA THR A 69 2.47 -1.39 -1.35
C THR A 69 1.63 -0.94 -2.54
N GLN A 70 1.84 0.29 -3.04
CA GLN A 70 1.22 0.78 -4.27
C GLN A 70 1.59 -0.08 -5.49
N LEU A 71 2.80 -0.64 -5.50
CA LEU A 71 3.33 -1.49 -6.55
C LEU A 71 2.96 -2.98 -6.41
N LEU A 72 2.12 -3.36 -5.44
CA LEU A 72 1.53 -4.71 -5.41
C LEU A 72 0.66 -4.98 -6.64
N SER A 73 0.00 -3.94 -7.15
CA SER A 73 -0.62 -3.96 -8.48
C SER A 73 0.14 -3.05 -9.42
N ARG A 74 0.97 -3.68 -10.26
CA ARG A 74 1.69 -3.02 -11.36
C ARG A 74 0.88 -2.97 -12.65
N VAL A 75 -0.20 -3.75 -12.70
CA VAL A 75 -1.08 -3.84 -13.86
C VAL A 75 -2.09 -2.69 -13.83
N ASP A 76 -2.43 -2.23 -15.03
CA ASP A 76 -3.46 -1.24 -15.27
C ASP A 76 -4.85 -1.83 -14.95
N ILE A 77 -5.82 -0.97 -14.64
CA ILE A 77 -7.19 -1.39 -14.32
C ILE A 77 -7.80 -2.24 -15.43
N CYS A 78 -7.47 -1.98 -16.71
CA CYS A 78 -7.98 -2.77 -17.84
C CYS A 78 -7.62 -4.26 -17.75
N PHE A 79 -6.47 -4.60 -17.15
CA PHE A 79 -6.07 -5.98 -16.90
C PHE A 79 -6.68 -6.56 -15.63
N VAL A 80 -7.09 -5.72 -14.67
CA VAL A 80 -7.73 -6.16 -13.42
C VAL A 80 -9.20 -6.50 -13.63
N VAL A 81 -9.90 -5.80 -14.53
CA VAL A 81 -11.35 -5.98 -14.75
C VAL A 81 -11.74 -7.44 -15.02
N PRO A 82 -11.08 -8.21 -15.91
CA PRO A 82 -11.45 -9.60 -16.15
C PRO A 82 -11.29 -10.52 -14.93
N HIS A 83 -10.31 -10.25 -14.06
CA HIS A 83 -10.16 -10.99 -12.80
C HIS A 83 -11.25 -10.60 -11.80
N TYR A 84 -11.58 -9.31 -11.73
CA TYR A 84 -12.67 -8.80 -10.92
C TYR A 84 -14.02 -9.44 -11.31
N GLU A 85 -14.31 -9.57 -12.60
CA GLU A 85 -15.54 -10.21 -13.09
C GLU A 85 -15.61 -11.68 -12.67
N ARG A 86 -14.53 -12.45 -12.86
CA ARG A 86 -14.44 -13.85 -12.40
C ARG A 86 -14.62 -13.99 -10.89
N VAL A 87 -14.00 -13.11 -10.10
CA VAL A 87 -14.16 -13.08 -8.64
C VAL A 87 -15.62 -12.80 -8.27
N CYS A 88 -16.27 -11.84 -8.92
CA CYS A 88 -17.68 -11.53 -8.66
C CYS A 88 -18.59 -12.71 -8.97
N GLU A 89 -18.40 -13.37 -10.12
CA GLU A 89 -19.18 -14.55 -10.51
C GLU A 89 -19.04 -15.69 -9.50
N CYS A 90 -17.80 -15.98 -9.06
CA CYS A 90 -17.55 -17.00 -8.03
C CYS A 90 -18.23 -16.67 -6.70
N LEU A 91 -18.10 -15.43 -6.22
CA LEU A 91 -18.71 -15.00 -4.96
C LEU A 91 -20.24 -15.08 -5.03
N ILE A 92 -20.84 -14.63 -6.14
CA ILE A 92 -22.29 -14.71 -6.37
C ILE A 92 -22.76 -16.16 -6.40
N ALA A 93 -22.06 -17.04 -7.12
CA ALA A 93 -22.41 -18.46 -7.22
C ALA A 93 -22.41 -19.18 -5.86
N ASN A 94 -21.59 -18.70 -4.92
CA ASN A 94 -21.49 -19.24 -3.56
C ASN A 94 -22.28 -18.44 -2.52
N GLY A 95 -23.02 -17.40 -2.92
CA GLY A 95 -23.79 -16.56 -2.02
C GLY A 95 -22.95 -15.75 -1.02
N LEU A 96 -21.70 -15.45 -1.38
CA LEU A 96 -20.74 -14.73 -0.54
C LEU A 96 -20.57 -13.28 -0.99
N THR A 97 -20.28 -12.40 -0.05
CA THR A 97 -19.71 -11.08 -0.35
C THR A 97 -18.19 -11.12 -0.26
N TRP A 98 -17.53 -10.06 -0.75
CA TRP A 98 -16.08 -9.90 -0.59
C TRP A 98 -15.66 -9.89 0.89
N ASP A 99 -16.43 -9.21 1.74
CA ASP A 99 -16.12 -9.12 3.16
C ASP A 99 -16.29 -10.48 3.86
N ASP A 100 -17.26 -11.29 3.43
CA ASP A 100 -17.42 -12.66 3.90
C ASP A 100 -16.20 -13.50 3.51
N PHE A 101 -15.78 -13.44 2.24
CA PHE A 101 -14.60 -14.16 1.74
C PHE A 101 -13.31 -13.76 2.49
N VAL A 102 -13.08 -12.48 2.71
CA VAL A 102 -11.91 -11.99 3.48
C VAL A 102 -11.99 -12.45 4.94
N GLY A 103 -13.19 -12.63 5.48
CA GLY A 103 -13.43 -13.13 6.83
C GLY A 103 -13.34 -14.65 6.99
N LEU A 104 -13.26 -15.42 5.91
CA LEU A 104 -13.11 -16.87 5.95
C LEU A 104 -11.75 -17.28 6.52
N ALA A 105 -11.70 -18.45 7.15
CA ALA A 105 -10.42 -19.09 7.49
C ALA A 105 -9.68 -19.50 6.21
N ASP A 106 -8.35 -19.56 6.27
CA ASP A 106 -7.53 -19.92 5.11
C ASP A 106 -7.93 -21.28 4.50
N SER A 107 -8.28 -22.26 5.33
CA SER A 107 -8.78 -23.57 4.88
C SER A 107 -10.06 -23.47 4.05
N ASP A 108 -10.98 -22.58 4.45
CA ASP A 108 -12.26 -22.39 3.79
C ASP A 108 -12.08 -21.63 2.47
N ARG A 109 -11.14 -20.67 2.44
CA ARG A 109 -10.72 -19.98 1.21
C ARG A 109 -10.13 -20.98 0.22
N THR A 110 -9.23 -21.86 0.66
CA THR A 110 -8.65 -22.89 -0.20
C THR A 110 -9.72 -23.84 -0.74
N HIS A 111 -10.67 -24.28 0.11
CA HIS A 111 -11.76 -25.15 -0.33
C HIS A 111 -12.69 -24.48 -1.34
N LEU A 112 -13.04 -23.20 -1.13
CA LEU A 112 -13.90 -22.41 -2.03
C LEU A 112 -13.25 -22.22 -3.41
N LEU A 113 -11.96 -21.88 -3.43
CA LEU A 113 -11.22 -21.67 -4.67
C LEU A 113 -10.91 -22.99 -5.38
N GLY A 114 -10.95 -24.10 -4.64
CA GLY A 114 -10.62 -25.42 -5.12
C GLY A 114 -9.19 -25.49 -5.67
N ASP A 115 -8.94 -26.47 -6.53
CA ASP A 115 -7.68 -26.61 -7.25
C ASP A 115 -7.65 -25.79 -8.56
N SER A 116 -8.50 -24.75 -8.70
CA SER A 116 -8.48 -23.89 -9.90
C SER A 116 -7.37 -22.83 -9.78
N PRO A 117 -6.25 -22.97 -10.51
CA PRO A 117 -5.15 -22.01 -10.41
C PRO A 117 -5.57 -20.62 -10.91
N GLU A 118 -6.45 -20.56 -11.91
CA GLU A 118 -6.92 -19.32 -12.51
C GLU A 118 -7.78 -18.50 -11.55
N LEU A 119 -8.58 -19.18 -10.71
CA LEU A 119 -9.42 -18.52 -9.73
C LEU A 119 -8.57 -17.99 -8.56
N VAL A 120 -7.63 -18.80 -8.07
CA VAL A 120 -6.66 -18.39 -7.05
C VAL A 120 -5.88 -17.15 -7.50
N GLU A 121 -5.37 -17.16 -8.73
CA GLU A 121 -4.69 -16.01 -9.33
C GLU A 121 -5.60 -14.78 -9.42
N SER A 122 -6.87 -14.96 -9.81
CA SER A 122 -7.82 -13.86 -9.93
C SER A 122 -8.12 -13.19 -8.59
N PHE A 123 -8.30 -13.98 -7.53
CA PHE A 123 -8.48 -13.46 -6.18
C PHE A 123 -7.23 -12.73 -5.68
N ASP A 124 -6.03 -13.28 -5.93
CA ASP A 124 -4.76 -12.64 -5.55
C ASP A 124 -4.56 -11.29 -6.26
N ILE A 125 -4.83 -11.22 -7.57
CA ILE A 125 -4.72 -9.97 -8.35
C ILE A 125 -5.70 -8.92 -7.84
N VAL A 126 -6.96 -9.30 -7.60
CA VAL A 126 -8.00 -8.38 -7.10
C VAL A 126 -7.66 -7.90 -5.69
N GLU A 127 -7.22 -8.78 -4.80
CA GLU A 127 -6.82 -8.44 -3.43
C GLU A 127 -5.63 -7.45 -3.43
N LYS A 128 -4.58 -7.76 -4.19
CA LYS A 128 -3.42 -6.86 -4.36
C LYS A 128 -3.81 -5.52 -4.96
N TYR A 129 -4.73 -5.50 -5.93
CA TYR A 129 -5.24 -4.25 -6.49
C TYR A 129 -5.96 -3.41 -5.43
N LEU A 130 -6.88 -3.99 -4.65
CA LEU A 130 -7.59 -3.27 -3.60
C LEU A 130 -6.64 -2.73 -2.52
N ILE A 131 -5.64 -3.52 -2.10
CA ILE A 131 -4.59 -3.07 -1.16
C ILE A 131 -3.80 -1.90 -1.77
N SER A 132 -3.42 -2.00 -3.05
CA SER A 132 -2.70 -0.93 -3.74
C SER A 132 -3.54 0.37 -3.78
N LEU A 133 -4.86 0.28 -3.93
CA LEU A 133 -5.76 1.42 -3.87
C LEU A 133 -5.83 2.06 -2.48
N VAL A 134 -5.71 1.27 -1.41
CA VAL A 134 -5.59 1.82 -0.05
C VAL A 134 -4.31 2.64 0.05
N ALA A 135 -3.18 2.11 -0.42
CA ALA A 135 -1.89 2.79 -0.35
C ALA A 135 -1.81 4.03 -1.25
N ARG A 136 -2.56 4.09 -2.36
CA ARG A 136 -2.67 5.28 -3.22
C ARG A 136 -3.50 6.39 -2.59
N ASP A 137 -4.50 6.02 -1.79
CA ASP A 137 -5.43 6.95 -1.13
C ASP A 137 -5.03 7.29 0.33
N CYS A 138 -3.91 6.75 0.83
CA CYS A 138 -3.50 6.95 2.23
C CYS A 138 -2.83 8.31 2.47
N SER A 139 -2.84 8.77 3.73
CA SER A 139 -2.14 10.00 4.12
C SER A 139 -0.97 9.69 5.06
N ILE A 140 0.08 10.50 5.00
CA ILE A 140 1.21 10.44 5.95
C ILE A 140 1.15 11.66 6.86
N MET A 141 0.94 11.44 8.14
CA MET A 141 0.99 12.48 9.16
C MET A 141 2.37 12.51 9.81
N ILE A 142 3.01 13.69 9.78
CA ILE A 142 4.31 13.93 10.39
C ILE A 142 4.13 14.84 11.59
N CYS A 143 4.53 14.37 12.77
CA CYS A 143 4.54 15.14 14.01
C CYS A 143 5.98 15.52 14.35
N LEU A 144 6.20 16.81 14.59
CA LEU A 144 7.48 17.35 15.01
C LEU A 144 7.36 17.90 16.43
N ARG A 145 8.30 17.56 17.30
CA ARG A 145 8.45 18.20 18.62
C ARG A 145 9.90 18.55 18.88
N ARG A 146 10.16 19.60 19.64
CA ARG A 146 11.54 19.94 20.04
C ARG A 146 12.13 18.82 20.91
N ALA A 147 13.35 18.42 20.62
CA ALA A 147 14.07 17.48 21.48
C ALA A 147 14.45 18.17 22.80
N LEU A 148 14.19 17.50 23.92
CA LEU A 148 14.65 17.98 25.23
C LEU A 148 16.15 17.69 25.41
N PRO A 149 16.85 18.43 26.28
CA PRO A 149 18.21 18.08 26.70
C PRO A 149 18.23 16.64 27.22
N GLY A 150 19.18 15.83 26.73
CA GLY A 150 19.26 14.40 27.08
C GLY A 150 18.36 13.47 26.25
N CYS A 151 17.78 13.92 25.14
CA CYS A 151 17.06 13.04 24.21
C CYS A 151 17.99 11.91 23.73
N PRO A 152 17.59 10.63 23.86
CA PRO A 152 18.40 9.51 23.42
C PRO A 152 18.69 9.55 21.92
N ASP A 153 19.87 9.06 21.52
CA ASP A 153 20.33 9.12 20.13
C ASP A 153 19.63 8.12 19.20
N TRP A 154 18.97 7.10 19.75
CA TRP A 154 18.15 6.18 18.99
C TRP A 154 16.79 6.78 18.56
N VAL A 155 16.37 7.91 19.15
CA VAL A 155 15.11 8.57 18.77
C VAL A 155 15.31 9.27 17.42
N PRO A 156 14.44 9.02 16.42
CA PRO A 156 14.53 9.70 15.14
C PRO A 156 14.40 11.22 15.30
N THR A 157 15.47 11.94 14.96
CA THR A 157 15.50 13.41 15.00
C THR A 157 15.95 14.02 13.68
N VAL A 158 15.46 15.22 13.40
CA VAL A 158 15.85 16.05 12.26
C VAL A 158 16.34 17.42 12.75
N GLY A 159 17.19 18.08 11.97
CA GLY A 159 17.75 19.40 12.31
C GLY A 159 19.07 19.36 13.08
N ASN A 160 19.39 20.45 13.79
CA ASN A 160 20.65 20.64 14.54
C ASN A 160 21.93 20.74 13.69
N THR A 161 21.79 21.04 12.38
CA THR A 161 22.92 21.29 11.48
C THR A 161 23.47 22.71 11.60
N CYS A 162 22.69 23.64 12.16
CA CYS A 162 23.11 25.00 12.54
C CYS A 162 22.51 25.39 13.89
N ALA A 163 23.13 26.34 14.60
CA ALA A 163 22.59 26.90 15.85
C ALA A 163 21.18 27.52 15.70
N CYS A 164 20.79 27.87 14.47
CA CYS A 164 19.49 28.39 14.11
C CYS A 164 18.37 27.34 14.04
N VAL A 165 18.68 26.07 13.80
CA VAL A 165 17.69 25.02 13.56
C VAL A 165 17.66 24.07 14.76
N PRO A 166 16.59 24.10 15.58
CA PRO A 166 16.51 23.23 16.75
C PRO A 166 16.50 21.76 16.35
N ARG A 167 17.07 20.90 17.20
CA ARG A 167 16.88 19.45 17.09
C ARG A 167 15.41 19.13 17.33
N MET A 168 14.75 18.49 16.37
CA MET A 168 13.35 18.09 16.43
C MET A 168 13.23 16.58 16.39
N ILE A 169 12.46 15.99 17.30
CA ILE A 169 12.01 14.59 17.22
C ILE A 169 10.92 14.53 16.15
N MET A 170 11.07 13.59 15.22
CA MET A 170 10.13 13.36 14.14
C MET A 170 9.43 12.02 14.36
N ASN A 171 8.11 12.03 14.35
CA ASN A 171 7.29 10.83 14.30
C ASN A 171 6.43 10.87 13.03
N ALA A 172 6.42 9.80 12.26
CA ALA A 172 5.61 9.71 11.05
C ALA A 172 4.67 8.51 11.16
N VAL A 173 3.40 8.72 10.83
CA VAL A 173 2.36 7.68 10.87
C VAL A 173 1.56 7.71 9.58
N ILE A 174 1.14 6.53 9.11
CA ILE A 174 0.23 6.39 7.97
C ILE A 174 -1.20 6.32 8.50
N ILE A 175 -2.09 7.10 7.92
CA ILE A 175 -3.53 7.15 8.26
C ILE A 175 -4.36 6.91 7.00
N ASP A 176 -5.68 6.77 7.17
CA ASP A 176 -6.65 6.52 6.09
C ASP A 176 -6.46 5.15 5.41
N LEU A 177 -6.18 4.12 6.22
CA LEU A 177 -5.93 2.74 5.78
C LEU A 177 -7.19 1.87 5.72
N ASP A 178 -8.35 2.46 5.48
CA ASP A 178 -9.60 1.72 5.41
C ASP A 178 -9.64 0.82 4.16
N PRO A 179 -9.99 -0.48 4.29
CA PRO A 179 -10.11 -1.40 3.17
C PRO A 179 -11.04 -0.84 2.08
N LYS A 180 -10.61 -0.92 0.82
CA LYS A 180 -11.47 -0.53 -0.30
C LYS A 180 -12.45 -1.67 -0.61
N PRO A 181 -13.76 -1.38 -0.75
CA PRO A 181 -14.73 -2.42 -1.06
C PRO A 181 -14.56 -2.89 -2.51
N LEU A 182 -14.85 -4.16 -2.78
CA LEU A 182 -14.72 -4.77 -4.12
C LEU A 182 -15.44 -3.96 -5.22
N LYS A 183 -16.61 -3.38 -4.90
CA LYS A 183 -17.37 -2.52 -5.82
C LYS A 183 -16.61 -1.29 -6.31
N LYS A 184 -15.50 -0.89 -5.68
CA LYS A 184 -14.67 0.26 -6.11
C LYS A 184 -13.94 0.00 -7.43
N ILE A 185 -13.80 -1.27 -7.84
CA ILE A 185 -13.25 -1.64 -9.15
C ILE A 185 -14.29 -1.37 -10.25
N ARG A 186 -15.58 -1.55 -9.94
CA ARG A 186 -16.68 -1.36 -10.89
C ARG A 186 -16.69 0.06 -11.44
N GLY A 187 -16.69 0.19 -12.76
CA GLY A 187 -16.72 1.50 -13.45
C GLY A 187 -15.42 2.31 -13.33
N ARG A 188 -14.38 1.77 -12.67
CA ARG A 188 -13.10 2.48 -12.56
C ARG A 188 -12.39 2.61 -13.91
N LEU A 189 -12.47 1.56 -14.74
CA LEU A 189 -11.97 1.60 -16.11
C LEU A 189 -12.57 2.77 -16.89
N SER A 190 -13.89 2.94 -16.88
CA SER A 190 -14.54 4.06 -17.58
C SER A 190 -14.13 5.44 -17.06
N VAL A 191 -13.84 5.56 -15.76
CA VAL A 191 -13.34 6.81 -15.18
C VAL A 191 -11.91 7.09 -15.65
N GLU A 192 -11.04 6.09 -15.64
CA GLU A 192 -9.65 6.23 -16.08
C GLU A 192 -9.58 6.52 -17.60
N GLU A 193 -10.38 5.85 -18.42
CA GLU A 193 -10.54 6.17 -19.84
C GLU A 193 -11.04 7.60 -20.05
N SER A 194 -12.05 8.04 -19.29
CA SER A 194 -12.56 9.41 -19.39
C SER A 194 -11.48 10.45 -19.03
N ILE A 195 -10.65 10.19 -18.02
CA ILE A 195 -9.55 11.08 -17.64
C ILE A 195 -8.54 11.15 -18.78
N VAL A 196 -8.12 10.00 -19.31
CA VAL A 196 -7.16 9.93 -20.43
C VAL A 196 -7.70 10.69 -21.66
N HIS A 197 -8.94 10.43 -22.06
CA HIS A 197 -9.56 11.13 -23.19
C HIS A 197 -9.63 12.64 -22.99
N GLN A 198 -10.02 13.10 -21.79
CA GLN A 198 -10.09 14.52 -21.49
C GLN A 198 -8.70 15.17 -21.48
N THR A 199 -7.69 14.50 -20.92
CA THR A 199 -6.30 14.98 -20.92
C THR A 199 -5.76 15.09 -22.34
N LEU A 200 -5.99 14.09 -23.20
CA LEU A 200 -5.54 14.12 -24.59
C LEU A 200 -6.26 15.21 -25.40
N ALA A 201 -7.56 15.43 -25.16
CA ALA A 201 -8.31 16.51 -25.80
C ALA A 201 -7.78 17.90 -25.40
N GLN A 202 -7.33 18.06 -24.15
CA GLN A 202 -6.75 19.32 -23.65
C GLN A 202 -5.29 19.51 -24.07
N HIS A 203 -4.59 18.42 -24.39
CA HIS A 203 -3.17 18.42 -24.75
C HIS A 203 -2.93 17.60 -26.02
N PRO A 204 -3.43 18.03 -27.20
CA PRO A 204 -3.35 17.24 -28.44
C PRO A 204 -1.91 16.92 -28.88
N TRP A 205 -0.95 17.75 -28.48
CA TRP A 205 0.48 17.54 -28.74
C TRP A 205 1.07 16.31 -28.02
N LEU A 206 0.39 15.76 -27.00
CA LEU A 206 0.78 14.49 -26.37
C LEU A 206 0.57 13.28 -27.29
N LEU A 207 -0.24 13.42 -28.35
CA LEU A 207 -0.43 12.36 -29.35
C LEU A 207 0.72 12.29 -30.37
N GLY A 208 1.67 13.22 -30.31
CA GLY A 208 2.79 13.31 -31.25
C GLY A 208 2.34 13.82 -32.62
N SER A 209 2.94 14.94 -33.03
CA SER A 209 3.24 15.16 -34.45
C SER A 209 4.39 14.21 -34.80
N ASP A 210 4.21 13.44 -35.88
CA ASP A 210 5.21 12.51 -36.44
C ASP A 210 6.60 13.13 -36.62
#